data_AF-A0A699GZM2-F1
#
_entry.id   AF-A0A699GZM2-F1
#
_cell.length_a   1.000
_cell.length_b   1.000
_cell.length_c   1.000
_cell.angle_alpha   90.00
_cell.angle_beta   90.00
_cell.angle_gamma   90.00
#
_symmetry.space_group_name_H-M   'P 1'
#
loop_
_entity.id
_entity.type
_entity.pdbx_description
1 polymer ?
#
loop_
_entity_poly.entity_id
_entity_poly.type
_entity_poly.pdbx_seq_one_letter_code
_entity_poly.pdbx_strand_id
1 'polypeptide(L)'
;MIGLCALLLPNLILNPVTEARTIQYNWGTLSSSSNRQIAAGSYQQQFVTGSVSILWHGIKQFGSPSADGTASFTQCPILPGETFNYTFAVDRAGTFMYHAHYEMQQESGLYGMIKVSLLDGETEPFSYDYERRILLNDWYHKSTNEHATGLSSIPYVWVGDPQYAIGVIPGKELTGLGSDA
;
A
#
# COMPACT_ATOMS: atom_id res chain seq x y z
N MET A 1 -12.90 -23.61 23.42
CA MET A 1 -11.86 -22.55 23.48
C MET A 1 -10.78 -22.94 22.50
N ILE A 2 -10.79 -22.36 21.29
CA ILE A 2 -9.70 -22.51 20.32
C ILE A 2 -9.01 -21.14 20.33
N GLY A 3 -7.84 -21.09 20.95
CA GLY A 3 -7.03 -19.89 21.02
C GLY A 3 -6.47 -19.58 19.64
N LEU A 4 -7.00 -18.55 19.00
CA LEU A 4 -6.39 -17.94 17.82
C LEU A 4 -5.11 -17.24 18.31
N CYS A 5 -3.96 -17.90 18.17
CA CYS A 5 -2.67 -17.23 18.30
C CYS A 5 -2.46 -16.40 17.04
N ALA A 6 -3.17 -15.28 16.95
CA ALA A 6 -2.85 -14.23 15.99
C ALA A 6 -1.50 -13.66 16.42
N LEU A 7 -0.44 -13.94 15.66
CA LEU A 7 0.74 -13.10 15.68
C LEU A 7 0.23 -11.67 15.42
N LEU A 8 0.21 -10.87 16.49
CA LEU A 8 -0.06 -9.44 16.43
C LEU A 8 1.02 -8.83 15.54
N LEU A 9 0.75 -8.75 14.24
CA LEU A 9 1.47 -7.82 13.39
C LEU A 9 1.24 -6.42 14.00
N PRO A 10 2.29 -5.60 14.13
CA PRO A 10 2.14 -4.26 14.69
C PRO A 10 1.02 -3.52 13.94
N ASN A 11 0.15 -2.83 14.67
CA ASN A 11 -0.87 -1.96 14.09
C ASN A 11 -0.24 -1.17 12.94
N LEU A 12 -0.76 -1.34 11.72
CA LEU A 12 -0.21 -0.67 10.56
C LEU A 12 -0.70 0.78 10.59
N ILE A 13 0.04 1.63 11.30
CA ILE A 13 -0.16 3.07 11.29
C ILE A 13 0.61 3.62 10.08
N LEU A 14 -0.08 3.83 8.96
CA LEU A 14 0.48 4.58 7.84
C LEU A 14 0.22 6.07 8.09
N ASN A 15 1.27 6.83 8.37
CA ASN A 15 1.18 8.29 8.42
C ASN A 15 1.26 8.82 6.98
N PRO A 16 0.27 9.59 6.52
CA PRO A 16 0.14 9.93 5.10
C PRO A 16 1.14 10.95 4.57
N VAL A 17 2.06 11.48 5.39
CA VAL A 17 2.81 12.68 5.03
C VAL A 17 4.30 12.45 4.76
N THR A 18 4.95 11.37 5.22
CA THR A 18 6.43 11.31 5.10
C THR A 18 7.10 9.95 4.96
N GLU A 19 6.42 8.82 5.12
CA GLU A 19 7.11 7.53 5.10
C GLU A 19 6.35 6.47 4.30
N ALA A 20 6.81 6.22 3.07
CA ALA A 20 6.49 4.97 2.38
C ALA A 20 7.08 3.81 3.21
N ARG A 21 6.28 3.24 4.11
CA ARG A 21 6.70 2.11 4.92
C ARG A 21 6.67 0.86 4.06
N THR A 22 7.75 0.08 4.08
CA THR A 22 7.69 -1.26 3.54
C THR A 22 7.04 -2.18 4.56
N ILE A 23 5.98 -2.86 4.15
CA ILE A 23 5.38 -3.94 4.93
C ILE A 23 6.10 -5.23 4.55
N GLN A 24 6.59 -5.97 5.53
CA GLN A 24 7.24 -7.25 5.30
C GLN A 24 6.46 -8.37 5.98
N TYR A 25 6.08 -9.36 5.18
CA TYR A 25 5.48 -10.60 5.65
C TYR A 25 6.53 -11.71 5.57
N ASN A 26 6.88 -12.27 6.72
CA ASN A 26 7.73 -13.45 6.83
C ASN A 26 6.84 -14.66 7.08
N TRP A 27 7.16 -15.80 6.47
CA TRP A 27 6.45 -17.04 6.79
C TRP A 27 6.70 -17.38 8.25
N GLY A 28 5.63 -17.77 8.93
CA GLY A 28 5.67 -18.30 10.29
C GLY A 28 4.85 -19.58 10.29
N THR A 29 5.19 -20.50 11.20
CA THR A 29 4.58 -21.82 11.36
C THR A 29 3.14 -21.70 11.87
N LEU A 30 2.22 -21.20 11.04
CA LEU A 30 0.79 -21.33 11.29
C LEU A 30 0.39 -22.73 10.84
N SER A 31 0.08 -23.59 11.81
CA SER A 31 -0.43 -24.93 11.55
C SER A 31 -1.81 -24.84 10.88
N SER A 32 -1.85 -24.83 9.56
CA SER A 32 -3.06 -25.22 8.84
C SER A 32 -2.66 -25.68 7.45
N SER A 33 -3.37 -26.70 6.98
CA SER A 33 -3.20 -27.47 5.75
C SER A 33 -3.29 -26.69 4.43
N SER A 34 -3.14 -25.36 4.46
CA SER A 34 -3.06 -24.52 3.27
C SER A 34 -1.72 -23.80 3.23
N ASN A 35 -0.97 -23.95 2.13
CA ASN A 35 0.26 -23.21 1.83
C ASN A 35 -0.01 -21.69 1.61
N ARG A 36 -0.70 -21.03 2.54
CA ARG A 36 -1.09 -19.62 2.48
C ARG A 36 -0.82 -18.95 3.82
N GLN A 37 -0.19 -17.78 3.79
CA GLN A 37 0.02 -16.95 4.97
C GLN A 37 -1.14 -15.98 5.15
N ILE A 38 -1.69 -15.89 6.35
CA ILE A 38 -2.68 -14.86 6.69
C ILE A 38 -1.93 -13.58 7.09
N ALA A 39 -2.11 -12.53 6.31
CA ALA A 39 -1.75 -11.16 6.66
C ALA A 39 -2.97 -10.50 7.34
N ALA A 40 -2.76 -9.98 8.55
CA ALA A 40 -3.76 -9.22 9.28
C ALA A 40 -3.15 -7.90 9.74
N GLY A 41 -3.85 -6.79 9.52
CA GLY A 41 -3.40 -5.47 9.95
C GLY A 41 -4.58 -4.54 10.19
N SER A 42 -4.45 -3.68 11.19
CA SER A 42 -5.41 -2.62 11.47
C SER A 42 -4.89 -1.31 10.90
N TYR A 43 -5.73 -0.63 10.12
CA TYR A 43 -5.51 0.74 9.67
C TYR A 43 -6.39 1.68 10.48
N GLN A 44 -5.79 2.72 11.06
CA GLN A 44 -6.49 3.79 11.78
C GLN A 44 -6.47 5.04 10.92
N GLN A 45 -7.64 5.57 10.56
CA GLN A 45 -7.73 6.77 9.74
C GLN A 45 -7.43 8.02 10.57
N GLN A 46 -6.31 8.69 10.28
CA GLN A 46 -5.85 9.86 11.05
C GLN A 46 -6.11 11.21 10.38
N PHE A 47 -6.56 11.24 9.12
CA PHE A 47 -6.85 12.51 8.47
C PHE A 47 -7.99 13.24 9.17
N VAL A 48 -7.81 14.54 9.41
CA VAL A 48 -8.81 15.40 10.07
C VAL A 48 -10.08 15.54 9.22
N THR A 49 -9.92 15.47 7.89
CA THR A 49 -11.01 15.51 6.91
C THR A 49 -10.69 14.55 5.75
N GLY A 50 -11.70 13.90 5.20
CA GLY A 50 -11.56 12.99 4.05
C GLY A 50 -11.46 11.51 4.45
N SER A 51 -12.12 10.67 3.66
CA SER A 51 -12.08 9.21 3.85
C SER A 51 -10.86 8.59 3.16
N VAL A 52 -10.57 7.33 3.43
CA VAL A 52 -9.50 6.59 2.74
C VAL A 52 -9.92 5.15 2.46
N SER A 53 -9.26 4.50 1.51
CA SER A 53 -9.24 3.04 1.42
C SER A 53 -7.88 2.59 0.91
N ILE A 54 -7.39 1.43 1.35
CA ILE A 54 -6.05 0.93 1.00
C ILE A 54 -6.18 -0.34 0.15
N LEU A 55 -5.75 -0.29 -1.10
CA LEU A 55 -5.69 -1.45 -2.00
C LEU A 55 -4.35 -2.18 -1.86
N TRP A 56 -4.41 -3.51 -1.79
CA TRP A 56 -3.25 -4.41 -1.71
C TRP A 56 -2.86 -4.94 -3.10
N HIS A 57 -2.29 -4.06 -3.91
CA HIS A 57 -2.02 -4.30 -5.33
C HIS A 57 -1.11 -5.52 -5.57
N GLY A 58 -1.66 -6.50 -6.28
CA GLY A 58 -1.01 -7.77 -6.63
C GLY A 58 -1.35 -8.94 -5.69
N ILE A 59 -1.97 -8.68 -4.54
CA ILE A 59 -2.52 -9.71 -3.65
C ILE A 59 -3.89 -10.15 -4.17
N LYS A 60 -4.12 -11.46 -4.30
CA LYS A 60 -5.30 -11.99 -5.00
C LYS A 60 -6.61 -11.98 -4.21
N GLN A 61 -6.56 -11.69 -2.90
CA GLN A 61 -7.72 -11.62 -2.02
C GLN A 61 -8.61 -12.88 -2.01
N PHE A 62 -8.03 -14.07 -2.26
CA PHE A 62 -8.79 -15.32 -2.25
C PHE A 62 -9.39 -15.57 -0.86
N GLY A 63 -10.72 -15.75 -0.81
CA GLY A 63 -11.46 -15.91 0.44
C GLY A 63 -11.57 -14.65 1.29
N SER A 64 -11.09 -13.49 0.80
CA SER A 64 -11.07 -12.20 1.51
C SER A 64 -11.40 -11.00 0.59
N PRO A 65 -12.37 -11.09 -0.35
CA PRO A 65 -12.64 -10.00 -1.31
C PRO A 65 -13.04 -8.68 -0.63
N SER A 66 -13.65 -8.71 0.55
CA SER A 66 -13.99 -7.51 1.33
C SER A 66 -12.77 -6.76 1.88
N ALA A 67 -11.60 -7.39 1.90
CA ALA A 67 -10.33 -6.80 2.32
C ALA A 67 -9.47 -6.31 1.14
N ASP A 68 -10.03 -6.28 -0.08
CA ASP A 68 -9.32 -5.80 -1.26
C ASP A 68 -8.92 -4.33 -1.15
N GLY A 69 -9.85 -3.46 -0.71
CA GLY A 69 -9.57 -2.03 -0.54
C GLY A 69 -10.04 -1.13 -1.66
N THR A 70 -10.84 -1.64 -2.61
CA THR A 70 -11.44 -0.81 -3.65
C THR A 70 -12.68 -0.10 -3.12
N ALA A 71 -12.56 1.20 -2.84
CA ALA A 71 -13.65 2.01 -2.33
C ALA A 71 -14.88 2.00 -3.27
N SER A 72 -16.08 1.91 -2.68
CA SER A 72 -17.37 1.81 -3.38
C SER A 72 -17.57 0.53 -4.21
N PHE A 73 -16.64 -0.42 -4.15
CA PHE A 73 -16.76 -1.72 -4.79
C PHE A 73 -16.66 -2.88 -3.79
N THR A 74 -15.51 -3.03 -3.13
CA THR A 74 -15.30 -4.10 -2.14
C THR A 74 -15.60 -3.65 -0.72
N GLN A 75 -15.52 -2.34 -0.44
CA GLN A 75 -15.81 -1.75 0.87
C GLN A 75 -16.26 -0.30 0.74
N CYS A 76 -16.91 0.20 1.80
CA CYS A 76 -17.08 1.65 1.98
C CYS A 76 -15.73 2.32 2.29
N PRO A 77 -15.56 3.61 1.93
CA PRO A 77 -14.43 4.41 2.41
C PRO A 77 -14.40 4.46 3.94
N ILE A 78 -13.20 4.36 4.51
CA ILE A 78 -12.94 4.45 5.96
C ILE A 78 -13.03 5.92 6.35
N LEU A 79 -13.95 6.27 7.24
CA LEU A 79 -14.20 7.67 7.60
C LEU A 79 -13.13 8.21 8.57
N PRO A 80 -12.97 9.55 8.68
CA PRO A 80 -12.12 10.17 9.69
C PRO A 80 -12.35 9.61 11.10
N GLY A 81 -11.27 9.16 11.75
CA GLY A 81 -11.32 8.60 13.11
C GLY A 81 -11.76 7.13 13.19
N GLU A 82 -12.11 6.49 12.08
CA GLU A 82 -12.46 5.07 12.06
C GLU A 82 -11.24 4.15 11.95
N THR A 83 -11.44 2.93 12.45
CA THR A 83 -10.51 1.81 12.27
C THR A 83 -11.07 0.84 11.24
N PHE A 84 -10.22 0.36 10.34
CA PHE A 84 -10.55 -0.79 9.49
C PHE A 84 -9.50 -1.88 9.63
N ASN A 85 -9.96 -3.13 9.78
CA ASN A 85 -9.09 -4.29 9.89
C ASN A 85 -9.05 -5.04 8.56
N TYR A 86 -7.89 -5.02 7.91
CA TYR A 86 -7.62 -5.82 6.72
C TYR A 86 -7.13 -7.19 7.15
N THR A 87 -7.79 -8.25 6.70
CA THR A 87 -7.35 -9.64 6.91
C THR A 87 -7.50 -10.39 5.61
N PHE A 88 -6.38 -10.86 5.08
CA PHE A 88 -6.31 -11.56 3.80
C PHE A 88 -5.17 -12.56 3.78
N ALA A 89 -5.18 -13.48 2.81
CA ALA A 89 -4.09 -14.42 2.63
C ALA A 89 -3.17 -13.99 1.48
N VAL A 90 -1.85 -14.05 1.71
CA VAL A 90 -0.85 -13.98 0.65
C VAL A 90 -0.55 -15.39 0.15
N ASP A 91 -0.50 -15.56 -1.16
CA ASP A 91 -0.44 -16.86 -1.83
C ASP A 91 0.94 -17.18 -2.45
N ARG A 92 1.85 -16.18 -2.50
CA ARG A 92 3.17 -16.33 -3.11
C ARG A 92 4.16 -15.29 -2.57
N ALA A 93 5.43 -15.67 -2.58
CA ALA A 93 6.54 -14.77 -2.36
C ALA A 93 6.65 -13.74 -3.49
N GLY A 94 7.21 -12.57 -3.19
CA GLY A 94 7.46 -11.54 -4.19
C GLY A 94 7.44 -10.12 -3.64
N THR A 95 7.54 -9.17 -4.56
CA THR A 95 7.43 -7.73 -4.30
C THR A 95 6.08 -7.24 -4.82
N PHE A 96 5.31 -6.60 -3.95
CA PHE A 96 4.00 -6.04 -4.22
C PHE A 96 3.93 -4.59 -3.72
N MET A 97 2.77 -3.94 -3.83
CA MET A 97 2.53 -2.58 -3.34
C MET A 97 1.19 -2.49 -2.61
N TYR A 98 1.09 -1.52 -1.71
CA TYR A 98 -0.20 -0.98 -1.27
C TYR A 98 -0.29 0.47 -1.70
N HIS A 99 -1.51 0.95 -1.92
CA HIS A 99 -1.76 2.36 -2.20
C HIS A 99 -3.18 2.77 -1.82
N ALA A 100 -3.40 4.06 -1.62
CA ALA A 100 -4.76 4.58 -1.50
C ALA A 100 -5.56 4.25 -2.77
N HIS A 101 -6.80 3.82 -2.57
CA HIS A 101 -7.75 3.55 -3.63
C HIS A 101 -9.08 4.26 -3.35
N TYR A 102 -8.96 5.49 -2.88
CA TYR A 102 -10.04 6.45 -2.73
C TYR A 102 -9.59 7.78 -3.33
N GLU A 103 -10.41 8.32 -4.25
CA GLU A 103 -10.11 9.54 -5.01
C GLU A 103 -8.70 9.48 -5.67
N MET A 104 -7.98 10.61 -5.67
CA MET A 104 -6.62 10.71 -6.22
C MET A 104 -5.54 10.62 -5.12
N GLN A 105 -5.87 10.07 -3.94
CA GLN A 105 -4.99 10.10 -2.76
C GLN A 105 -3.66 9.33 -2.92
N GLN A 106 -3.57 8.39 -3.87
CA GLN A 106 -2.30 7.75 -4.22
C GLN A 106 -1.28 8.78 -4.69
N GLU A 107 -1.69 9.74 -5.53
CA GLU A 107 -0.82 10.82 -6.02
C GLU A 107 -0.33 11.71 -4.88
N SER A 108 -1.13 11.87 -3.81
CA SER A 108 -0.74 12.61 -2.60
C SER A 108 0.35 11.92 -1.76
N GLY A 109 0.87 10.75 -2.18
CA GLY A 109 1.95 10.07 -1.46
C GLY A 109 1.51 8.83 -0.68
N LEU A 110 0.22 8.46 -0.69
CA LEU A 110 -0.26 7.31 0.09
C LEU A 110 -0.04 6.00 -0.68
N TYR A 111 1.18 5.49 -0.58
CA TYR A 111 1.59 4.21 -1.17
C TYR A 111 2.82 3.65 -0.46
N GLY A 112 3.11 2.37 -0.71
CA GLY A 112 4.34 1.76 -0.24
C GLY A 112 4.52 0.35 -0.79
N MET A 113 5.67 -0.25 -0.48
CA MET A 113 6.01 -1.59 -0.93
C MET A 113 5.57 -2.65 0.08
N ILE A 114 5.27 -3.83 -0.44
CA ILE A 114 5.05 -5.04 0.33
C ILE A 114 6.10 -6.06 -0.12
N LYS A 115 6.83 -6.65 0.83
CA LYS A 115 7.69 -7.80 0.59
C LYS A 115 7.05 -9.03 1.23
N VAL A 116 6.82 -10.07 0.44
CA VAL A 116 6.48 -11.40 0.94
C VAL A 116 7.70 -12.29 0.73
N SER A 117 8.29 -12.76 1.83
CA SER A 117 9.46 -13.66 1.79
C SER A 117 9.09 -15.02 1.18
N LEU A 118 10.07 -15.86 0.88
CA LEU A 118 9.85 -17.29 0.57
C LEU A 118 9.51 -18.09 1.82
N LEU A 119 8.89 -19.27 1.63
CA LEU A 119 8.59 -20.21 2.70
C LEU A 119 9.86 -20.57 3.47
N ASP A 120 9.69 -20.89 4.76
CA ASP A 120 10.81 -21.33 5.60
C ASP A 120 11.48 -22.56 4.98
N GLY A 121 12.78 -22.44 4.68
CA GLY A 121 13.58 -23.51 4.05
C GLY A 121 13.61 -23.46 2.52
N GLU A 122 12.86 -22.56 1.88
CA GLU A 122 12.97 -22.29 0.45
C GLU A 122 14.00 -21.20 0.17
N THR A 123 14.62 -21.28 -1.02
CA THR A 123 15.59 -20.29 -1.51
C THR A 123 15.18 -19.81 -2.89
N GLU A 124 15.50 -18.55 -3.19
CA GLU A 124 15.31 -18.01 -4.55
C GLU A 124 16.08 -18.88 -5.56
N PRO A 125 15.59 -19.00 -6.81
CA PRO A 125 16.25 -19.78 -7.85
C PRO A 125 17.55 -19.14 -8.38
N PHE A 126 18.02 -18.08 -7.72
CA PHE A 126 19.21 -17.31 -8.03
C PHE A 126 19.87 -16.80 -6.73
N SER A 127 21.17 -16.59 -6.77
CA SER A 127 21.96 -16.03 -5.65
C SER A 127 22.23 -14.54 -5.85
N TYR A 128 22.26 -13.79 -4.76
CA TYR A 128 22.62 -12.37 -4.75
C TYR A 128 23.29 -12.02 -3.42
N ASP A 129 24.23 -11.06 -3.46
CA ASP A 129 24.92 -10.60 -2.25
C ASP A 129 24.08 -9.61 -1.45
N TYR A 130 23.25 -8.81 -2.14
CA TYR A 130 22.46 -7.74 -1.53
C TYR A 130 21.11 -7.55 -2.23
N GLU A 131 20.09 -7.17 -1.45
CA GLU A 131 18.78 -6.74 -1.94
C GLU A 131 18.62 -5.22 -1.76
N ARG A 132 18.01 -4.56 -2.76
CA ARG A 132 17.54 -3.17 -2.68
C ARG A 132 16.14 -3.08 -3.27
N ARG A 133 15.30 -2.25 -2.67
CA ARG A 133 13.92 -2.02 -3.08
C ARG A 133 13.76 -0.56 -3.44
N ILE A 134 13.24 -0.30 -4.63
CA ILE A 134 12.99 1.03 -5.16
C ILE A 134 11.54 1.04 -5.63
N LEU A 135 10.76 1.99 -5.12
CA LEU A 135 9.44 2.29 -5.66
C LEU A 135 9.57 3.55 -6.53
N LEU A 136 9.09 3.49 -7.76
CA LEU A 136 9.12 4.63 -8.67
C LEU A 136 7.73 5.28 -8.68
N ASN A 137 7.70 6.60 -8.61
CA ASN A 137 6.50 7.40 -8.80
C ASN A 137 6.83 8.73 -9.48
N ASP A 138 5.82 9.46 -9.90
CA ASP A 138 5.94 10.85 -10.33
C ASP A 138 5.47 11.80 -9.22
N TRP A 139 5.70 13.11 -9.41
CA TRP A 139 5.30 14.14 -8.46
C TRP A 139 4.85 15.41 -9.14
N TYR A 140 3.74 15.94 -8.64
CA TYR A 140 3.13 17.19 -9.09
C TYR A 140 3.15 18.22 -7.96
N HIS A 141 3.32 19.49 -8.31
CA HIS A 141 3.28 20.61 -7.36
C HIS A 141 1.86 20.97 -6.92
N LYS A 142 0.88 20.74 -7.79
CA LYS A 142 -0.53 21.01 -7.47
C LYS A 142 -1.09 19.90 -6.60
N SER A 143 -2.06 20.27 -5.77
CA SER A 143 -2.76 19.29 -4.95
C SER A 143 -3.66 18.39 -5.80
N THR A 144 -3.92 17.19 -5.29
CA THR A 144 -4.85 16.24 -5.88
C THR A 144 -6.28 16.80 -5.96
N ASN A 145 -6.66 17.69 -5.04
CA ASN A 145 -7.94 18.41 -5.10
C ASN A 145 -8.00 19.40 -6.26
N GLU A 146 -6.91 20.14 -6.52
CA GLU A 146 -6.83 21.02 -7.69
C GLU A 146 -6.89 20.23 -8.99
N HIS A 147 -6.18 19.09 -9.07
CA HIS A 147 -6.26 18.18 -10.20
C HIS A 147 -7.67 17.64 -10.41
N ALA A 148 -8.31 17.08 -9.36
CA ALA A 148 -9.66 16.56 -9.43
C ALA A 148 -10.67 17.64 -9.87
N THR A 149 -10.53 18.87 -9.35
CA THR A 149 -11.38 20.01 -9.73
C THR A 149 -11.17 20.37 -11.20
N GLY A 150 -9.92 20.47 -11.66
CA GLY A 150 -9.60 20.78 -13.06
C GLY A 150 -10.16 19.74 -14.03
N LEU A 151 -9.96 18.46 -13.71
CA LEU A 151 -10.41 17.32 -14.52
C LEU A 151 -11.93 17.18 -14.58
N SER A 152 -12.66 17.69 -13.58
CA SER A 152 -14.13 17.65 -13.52
C SER A 152 -14.80 18.97 -13.94
N SER A 153 -14.02 20.02 -14.22
CA SER A 153 -14.54 21.34 -14.56
C SER A 153 -14.95 21.48 -16.03
N ILE A 154 -15.75 22.52 -16.31
CA ILE A 154 -16.06 22.99 -17.66
C ILE A 154 -15.66 24.48 -17.72
N PRO A 155 -14.67 24.87 -18.55
CA PRO A 155 -13.91 24.01 -19.46
C PRO A 155 -12.96 23.07 -18.70
N TYR A 156 -12.74 21.88 -19.26
CA TYR A 156 -11.81 20.89 -18.75
C TYR A 156 -10.39 21.44 -18.64
N VAL A 157 -9.69 21.10 -17.56
CA VAL A 157 -8.29 21.49 -17.31
C VAL A 157 -7.43 20.24 -17.12
N TRP A 158 -6.44 20.06 -18.01
CA TRP A 158 -5.46 18.98 -17.92
C TRP A 158 -4.46 19.21 -16.77
N VAL A 159 -4.00 18.13 -16.13
CA VAL A 159 -3.05 18.20 -15.01
C VAL A 159 -1.64 18.64 -15.42
N GLY A 160 -1.24 18.37 -16.67
CA GLY A 160 0.11 18.65 -17.17
C GLY A 160 1.05 17.46 -16.98
N ASP A 161 2.32 17.67 -17.30
CA ASP A 161 3.38 16.69 -17.02
C ASP A 161 3.85 16.82 -15.54
N PRO A 162 4.32 15.72 -14.93
CA PRO A 162 4.87 15.77 -13.58
C PRO A 162 6.16 16.59 -13.55
N GLN A 163 6.43 17.25 -12.42
CA GLN A 163 7.65 18.05 -12.24
C GLN A 163 8.87 17.19 -11.93
N TYR A 164 8.67 16.03 -11.28
CA TYR A 164 9.77 15.13 -10.93
C TYR A 164 9.37 13.66 -11.10
N ALA A 165 10.36 12.84 -11.44
CA ALA A 165 10.32 11.42 -11.11
C ALA A 165 10.92 11.23 -9.71
N ILE A 166 10.21 10.51 -8.85
CA ILE A 166 10.61 10.19 -7.48
C ILE A 166 10.91 8.70 -7.38
N GLY A 167 12.14 8.39 -6.94
CA GLY A 167 12.48 7.06 -6.44
C GLY A 167 12.42 7.04 -4.92
N VAL A 168 11.55 6.20 -4.35
CA VAL A 168 11.44 6.00 -2.90
C VAL A 168 12.22 4.76 -2.49
N ILE A 169 13.29 4.97 -1.71
CA ILE A 169 14.06 3.91 -1.05
C ILE A 169 13.61 3.85 0.41
N PRO A 170 13.12 2.70 0.92
CA PRO A 170 12.68 2.58 2.30
C PRO A 170 13.77 3.02 3.29
N GLY A 171 13.45 3.95 4.18
CA GLY A 171 14.37 4.47 5.19
C GLY A 171 15.35 5.55 4.70
N LYS A 172 15.18 6.09 3.48
CA LYS A 172 15.90 7.27 2.98
C LYS A 172 14.91 8.34 2.50
N GLU A 173 15.28 9.59 2.72
CA GLU A 173 14.55 10.76 2.23
C GLU A 173 14.65 10.88 0.70
N LEU A 174 13.62 11.42 0.07
CA LEU A 174 13.35 11.40 -1.37
C LEU A 174 14.46 12.08 -2.17
N THR A 175 14.96 11.41 -3.22
CA THR A 175 15.78 12.07 -4.26
C THR A 175 14.97 12.13 -5.54
N GLY A 176 14.43 13.31 -5.85
CA GLY A 176 13.79 13.59 -7.14
C GLY A 176 14.86 13.87 -8.21
N LEU A 177 14.64 13.35 -9.41
CA LEU A 177 15.34 13.80 -10.62
C LEU A 177 14.36 14.69 -11.39
N GLY A 178 14.62 16.00 -11.43
CA GLY A 178 13.76 16.98 -12.09
C GLY A 178 14.20 17.26 -13.52
N SER A 179 13.22 17.44 -14.41
CA SER A 179 13.42 18.13 -15.67
C SER A 179 13.01 19.58 -15.48
N ASP A 180 13.95 20.43 -15.09
CA ASP A 180 13.76 21.87 -15.22
C ASP A 180 13.78 22.20 -16.72
N ALA A 181 12.60 22.44 -17.29
CA ALA A 181 12.41 22.96 -18.64
C ALA A 181 11.64 24.29 -18.59
#